data_AF-A0A7S4MG89-F1
#
_entry.id   AF-A0A7S4MG89-F1
#
_cell.length_a   1.000
_cell.length_b   1.000
_cell.length_c   1.000
_cell.angle_alpha   90.00
_cell.angle_beta   90.00
_cell.angle_gamma   90.00
#
_symmetry.space_group_name_H-M   'P 1'
#
loop_
_entity.id
_entity.type
_entity.pdbx_description
1 polymer ?
#
loop_
_entity_poly.entity_id
_entity_poly.type
_entity_poly.pdbx_seq_one_letter_code
_entity_poly.pdbx_strand_id
1 'polypeptide(L)'
;GGWAGYGGLNTPYRGHKTQLWEGGIRGIGFVVAPGRLSPGRYGGLMHVTDWLPTFVSAASGSVTSLGPRFDGIDGVSQWAALTALSRSDDGGSATPSSKEPQPYSGTFPRTEIL
;
A
#
# COMPACT_ATOMS: atom_id res chain seq x y z
N GLY A 1 -8.70 8.63 -7.73
CA GLY A 1 -9.99 9.13 -7.21
C GLY A 1 -10.90 9.67 -8.30
N GLY A 2 -12.09 10.15 -7.92
CA GLY A 2 -13.13 10.65 -8.83
C GLY A 2 -12.89 12.11 -9.26
N TRP A 3 -13.57 12.58 -10.32
CA TRP A 3 -13.56 14.01 -10.68
C TRP A 3 -14.56 14.77 -9.82
N ALA A 4 -14.14 15.86 -9.17
CA ALA A 4 -15.00 16.68 -8.33
C ALA A 4 -16.23 17.23 -9.08
N GLY A 5 -16.08 17.55 -10.37
CA GLY A 5 -17.18 18.03 -11.22
C GLY A 5 -18.31 17.01 -11.47
N TYR A 6 -18.09 15.72 -11.19
CA TYR A 6 -19.10 14.66 -11.29
C TYR A 6 -19.35 13.97 -9.95
N GLY A 7 -19.19 14.69 -8.82
CA GLY A 7 -19.51 14.16 -7.49
C GLY A 7 -18.42 13.28 -6.86
N GLY A 8 -17.19 13.28 -7.38
CA GLY A 8 -16.07 12.58 -6.76
C GLY A 8 -15.56 13.30 -5.51
N LEU A 9 -15.48 12.59 -4.38
CA LEU A 9 -14.86 13.08 -3.14
C LEU A 9 -13.55 12.32 -2.87
N ASN A 10 -12.42 13.04 -2.82
CA ASN A 10 -11.09 12.44 -2.59
C ASN A 10 -10.44 12.93 -1.28
N THR A 11 -11.20 13.55 -0.39
CA THR A 11 -10.67 14.05 0.89
C THR A 11 -10.05 12.90 1.70
N PRO A 12 -8.91 13.12 2.39
CA PRO A 12 -8.17 14.37 2.58
C PRO A 12 -7.14 14.68 1.47
N TYR A 13 -7.13 13.91 0.37
CA TYR A 13 -6.08 13.98 -0.65
C TYR A 13 -6.32 15.11 -1.67
N ARG A 14 -5.23 15.76 -2.07
CA ARG A 14 -5.24 16.83 -3.08
C ARG A 14 -5.59 16.29 -4.47
N GLY A 15 -6.41 17.02 -5.20
CA GLY A 15 -6.67 16.78 -6.63
C GLY A 15 -7.70 15.68 -6.92
N HIS A 16 -7.82 15.33 -8.19
CA HIS A 16 -8.90 14.47 -8.68
C HIS A 16 -8.52 13.67 -9.95
N LYS A 17 -9.46 12.85 -10.46
CA LYS A 17 -9.30 12.13 -11.73
C LYS A 17 -8.72 13.07 -12.80
N THR A 18 -7.77 12.57 -13.60
CA THR A 18 -6.95 13.30 -14.60
C THR A 18 -5.75 14.10 -14.06
N GLN A 19 -5.52 14.12 -12.75
CA GLN A 19 -4.36 14.78 -12.16
C GLN A 19 -3.42 13.77 -11.50
N LEU A 20 -2.13 14.10 -11.42
CA LEU A 20 -1.11 13.26 -10.78
C LEU A 20 -1.01 13.47 -9.26
N TRP A 21 -1.86 14.32 -8.70
CA TRP A 21 -1.97 14.48 -7.25
C TRP A 21 -2.58 13.23 -6.60
N GLU A 22 -2.37 13.09 -5.30
CA GLU A 22 -2.79 11.92 -4.53
C GLU A 22 -4.28 11.56 -4.72
N GLY A 23 -5.19 12.54 -4.76
CA GLY A 23 -6.61 12.31 -5.00
C GLY A 23 -6.91 11.79 -6.42
N GLY A 24 -6.02 11.99 -7.38
CA GLY A 24 -6.09 11.41 -8.71
C GLY A 24 -5.63 9.95 -8.75
N ILE A 25 -4.52 9.64 -8.09
CA ILE A 25 -3.82 8.33 -8.22
C ILE A 25 -4.04 7.36 -7.06
N ARG A 26 -4.28 7.83 -5.83
CA ARG A 26 -4.61 6.98 -4.68
C ARG A 26 -6.05 6.48 -4.81
N GLY A 27 -6.23 5.20 -4.52
CA GLY A 27 -7.52 4.52 -4.51
C GLY A 27 -7.74 3.81 -3.18
N ILE A 28 -9.00 3.51 -2.88
CA ILE A 28 -9.36 2.65 -1.75
C ILE A 28 -9.23 1.20 -2.19
N GLY A 29 -8.58 0.38 -1.38
CA GLY A 29 -8.42 -1.05 -1.62
C GLY A 29 -8.64 -1.85 -0.33
N PHE A 30 -9.23 -3.02 -0.46
CA PHE A 30 -9.38 -3.99 0.63
C PHE A 30 -9.21 -5.41 0.07
N VAL A 31 -8.71 -6.32 0.90
CA VAL A 31 -8.56 -7.74 0.58
C VAL A 31 -9.25 -8.54 1.67
N VAL A 32 -10.03 -9.55 1.26
CA VAL A 32 -10.72 -10.45 2.19
C VAL A 32 -10.33 -11.87 1.81
N ALA A 33 -9.67 -12.58 2.73
CA ALA A 33 -9.29 -13.98 2.57
C ALA A 33 -9.43 -14.72 3.91
N PRO A 34 -10.64 -15.22 4.23
CA PRO A 34 -10.91 -15.90 5.49
C PRO A 34 -9.95 -17.08 5.73
N GLY A 35 -9.43 -17.19 6.95
CA GLY A 35 -8.47 -18.24 7.32
C GLY A 35 -7.06 -18.05 6.76
N ARG A 36 -6.80 -16.98 5.99
CA ARG A 36 -5.47 -16.65 5.44
C ARG A 36 -4.96 -15.29 5.86
N LEU A 37 -5.85 -14.32 6.05
CA LEU A 37 -5.53 -12.97 6.50
C LEU A 37 -6.31 -12.67 7.79
N SER A 38 -5.64 -12.00 8.73
CA SER A 38 -6.32 -11.38 9.87
C SER A 38 -6.85 -10.00 9.47
N PRO A 39 -7.95 -9.54 10.08
CA PRO A 39 -8.38 -8.16 9.96
C PRO A 39 -7.25 -7.20 10.38
N GLY A 40 -7.05 -6.12 9.63
CA GLY A 40 -5.99 -5.17 9.94
C GLY A 40 -5.86 -4.08 8.88
N ARG A 41 -4.93 -3.16 9.10
CA ARG A 41 -4.61 -2.09 8.14
C ARG A 41 -3.21 -2.32 7.57
N TYR A 42 -3.13 -2.45 6.24
CA TYR A 42 -1.84 -2.46 5.55
C TYR A 42 -1.30 -1.03 5.41
N GLY A 43 -0.14 -0.77 6.00
CA GLY A 43 0.56 0.52 5.91
C GLY A 43 1.58 0.61 4.77
N GLY A 44 1.82 -0.48 4.03
CA GLY A 44 2.77 -0.51 2.93
C GLY A 44 2.23 0.10 1.63
N LEU A 45 3.12 0.27 0.66
CA LEU A 45 2.76 0.71 -0.69
C LEU A 45 2.24 -0.48 -1.50
N MET A 46 1.20 -0.24 -2.30
CA MET A 46 0.66 -1.20 -3.24
C MET A 46 0.22 -0.48 -4.51
N HIS A 47 0.65 -0.97 -5.66
CA HIS A 47 0.26 -0.45 -6.97
C HIS A 47 -0.73 -1.40 -7.67
N VAL A 48 -1.48 -0.91 -8.67
CA VAL A 48 -2.46 -1.75 -9.38
C VAL A 48 -1.82 -2.94 -10.11
N THR A 49 -0.56 -2.81 -10.51
CA THR A 49 0.21 -3.89 -11.16
C THR A 49 0.59 -5.02 -10.19
N ASP A 50 0.60 -4.75 -8.88
CA ASP A 50 0.97 -5.73 -7.86
C ASP A 50 -0.09 -6.81 -7.64
N TRP A 51 -1.33 -6.57 -8.09
CA TRP A 51 -2.43 -7.52 -7.90
C TRP A 51 -2.15 -8.89 -8.53
N LEU A 52 -1.69 -8.89 -9.78
CA LEU A 52 -1.39 -10.14 -10.50
C LEU A 52 -0.37 -11.02 -9.76
N PRO A 53 0.88 -10.55 -9.48
CA PRO A 53 1.86 -11.35 -8.75
C PRO A 53 1.39 -11.70 -7.33
N THR A 54 0.65 -10.81 -6.66
CA THR A 54 0.11 -11.06 -5.32
C THR A 54 -0.88 -12.24 -5.30
N PHE A 55 -1.82 -12.30 -6.25
CA PHE A 55 -2.78 -13.41 -6.33
C PHE A 55 -2.13 -14.73 -6.73
N VAL A 56 -1.16 -14.69 -7.64
CA VAL A 56 -0.38 -15.87 -8.01
C VAL A 56 0.35 -16.44 -6.80
N SER A 57 1.04 -15.60 -6.02
CA SER A 57 1.67 -16.03 -4.77
C SER A 57 0.67 -16.54 -3.74
N ALA A 58 -0.52 -15.94 -3.65
CA ALA A 58 -1.58 -16.38 -2.74
C ALA A 58 -2.11 -17.78 -3.06
N ALA A 59 -2.03 -18.19 -4.33
CA ALA A 59 -2.35 -19.53 -4.81
C ALA A 59 -1.14 -20.49 -4.77
N SER A 60 -0.04 -20.11 -4.10
CA SER A 60 1.23 -20.87 -4.07
C SER A 60 1.87 -21.08 -5.44
N GLY A 61 1.59 -20.19 -6.40
CA GLY A 61 2.15 -20.23 -7.75
C GLY A 61 3.34 -19.29 -7.96
N SER A 62 3.91 -19.32 -9.16
CA SER A 62 4.94 -18.39 -9.63
C SER A 62 4.45 -17.65 -10.88
N VAL A 63 4.75 -16.36 -11.02
CA VAL A 63 4.37 -15.59 -12.22
C VAL A 63 5.00 -16.19 -13.48
N THR A 64 6.22 -16.73 -13.37
CA THR A 64 6.91 -17.39 -14.48
C THR A 64 6.16 -18.60 -15.03
N SER A 65 5.27 -19.23 -14.24
CA SER A 65 4.46 -20.35 -14.72
C SER A 65 3.27 -19.92 -15.59
N LEU A 66 2.98 -18.61 -15.69
CA LEU A 66 1.93 -18.07 -16.56
C LEU A 66 2.38 -17.97 -18.03
N GLY A 67 3.66 -18.22 -18.31
CA GLY A 67 4.24 -18.19 -19.65
C GLY A 67 4.98 -16.87 -19.97
N PRO A 68 5.70 -16.83 -21.10
CA PRO A 68 6.71 -15.81 -21.39
C PRO A 68 6.15 -14.39 -21.54
N ARG A 69 4.84 -14.25 -21.75
CA ARG A 69 4.17 -12.94 -21.81
C ARG A 69 4.19 -12.21 -20.46
N PHE A 70 4.35 -12.95 -19.37
CA PHE A 70 4.40 -12.40 -18.01
C PHE A 70 5.82 -12.31 -17.46
N ASP A 71 6.83 -12.52 -18.31
CA ASP A 71 8.22 -12.26 -17.94
C ASP A 71 8.45 -10.75 -17.82
N GLY A 72 9.13 -10.33 -16.75
CA GLY A 72 9.50 -8.93 -16.55
C GLY A 72 8.34 -7.97 -16.27
N ILE A 73 7.23 -8.43 -15.70
CA ILE A 73 6.15 -7.53 -15.27
C ILE A 73 6.61 -6.53 -14.20
N ASP A 74 6.02 -5.34 -14.19
CA ASP A 74 6.36 -4.27 -13.23
C ASP A 74 5.90 -4.55 -11.80
N GLY A 75 4.88 -5.39 -11.64
CA GLY A 75 4.26 -5.66 -10.33
C GLY A 75 5.13 -6.52 -9.42
N VAL A 76 5.02 -6.28 -8.12
CA VAL A 76 5.68 -7.06 -7.07
C VAL A 76 4.63 -7.72 -6.17
N SER A 77 4.88 -8.96 -5.76
CA SER A 77 3.97 -9.67 -4.85
C SER A 77 3.98 -9.06 -3.44
N GLN A 78 2.80 -8.68 -2.96
CA GLN A 78 2.58 -8.16 -1.60
C GLN A 78 2.11 -9.25 -0.63
N TRP A 79 1.99 -10.51 -1.07
CA TRP A 79 1.33 -11.58 -0.31
C TRP A 79 2.00 -11.89 1.03
N ALA A 80 3.34 -11.88 1.06
CA ALA A 80 4.09 -12.07 2.30
C ALA A 80 3.84 -10.95 3.32
N ALA A 81 3.75 -9.70 2.86
CA ALA A 81 3.47 -8.57 3.74
C ALA A 81 2.03 -8.61 4.28
N LEU A 82 1.05 -8.93 3.42
CA LEU A 82 -0.35 -9.08 3.83
C LEU A 82 -0.54 -10.21 4.85
N THR A 83 0.15 -11.34 4.68
CA THR A 83 0.11 -12.47 5.63
C THR A 83 0.99 -12.26 6.87
N ALA A 84 1.85 -11.24 6.89
CA ALA A 84 2.61 -10.87 8.09
C ALA A 84 1.80 -9.95 9.02
N LEU A 85 0.84 -9.18 8.51
CA LEU A 85 -0.10 -8.38 9.33
C LEU A 85 -0.85 -9.25 10.35
N SER A 86 -1.10 -10.52 10.03
CA SER A 86 -1.75 -11.46 10.94
C SER A 86 -0.95 -11.78 12.19
N ARG A 87 0.33 -11.42 12.24
CA ARG A 87 1.25 -11.74 13.35
C ARG A 87 1.54 -10.57 14.29
N SER A 88 1.18 -9.33 13.93
CA SER A 88 1.59 -8.14 14.70
C SER A 88 0.60 -7.68 15.77
N ASP A 89 -0.57 -8.32 15.90
CA ASP A 89 -1.62 -7.91 16.84
C ASP A 89 -1.52 -8.60 18.22
N ASP A 90 -0.48 -9.42 18.45
CA ASP A 90 -0.13 -9.91 19.78
C ASP A 90 0.66 -8.82 20.53
N GLY A 91 0.06 -8.23 21.57
CA GLY A 91 0.61 -7.15 22.40
C GLY A 91 1.88 -7.50 23.19
N GLY A 92 2.98 -7.76 22.49
CA GLY A 92 4.33 -7.86 23.04
C GLY A 92 5.14 -6.64 22.65
N SER A 93 5.59 -5.88 23.64
CA SER A 93 6.52 -4.76 23.49
C SER A 93 7.82 -5.22 22.79
N ALA A 94 7.89 -5.08 21.46
CA ALA A 94 9.15 -5.06 20.75
C ALA A 94 9.65 -3.61 20.74
N THR A 95 10.34 -3.21 21.80
CA THR A 95 11.26 -2.07 21.74
C THR A 95 12.24 -2.29 20.58
N PRO A 96 12.26 -1.44 19.54
CA PRO A 96 13.30 -1.51 18.54
C PRO A 96 14.62 -1.18 19.22
N SER A 97 15.54 -2.15 19.22
CA SER A 97 16.93 -1.99 19.64
C SER A 97 17.51 -0.69 19.07
N SER A 98 17.97 0.17 19.98
CA SER A 98 18.58 1.46 19.72
C SER A 98 19.68 1.40 18.66
N LYS A 99 19.35 1.87 17.45
CA LYS A 99 20.32 2.57 16.59
C LYS A 99 19.64 3.83 16.09
N GLU A 100 19.77 4.87 16.90
CA GLU A 100 19.30 6.22 16.63
C GLU A 100 20.03 6.78 15.38
N PRO A 101 19.33 7.08 14.28
CA PRO A 101 19.90 7.91 13.21
C PRO A 101 19.80 9.38 13.65
N GLN A 102 20.94 10.07 13.60
CA GLN A 102 21.08 11.48 13.97
C GLN A 102 20.02 12.39 13.31
N PRO A 103 19.47 13.39 14.01
CA PRO A 103 18.41 14.23 13.47
C PRO A 103 18.91 15.08 12.29
N TYR A 104 18.18 15.01 11.19
CA TYR A 104 18.34 15.89 10.04
C TYR A 104 18.08 17.35 10.45
N SER A 105 19.04 18.23 10.19
CA SER A 105 18.98 19.66 10.50
C SER A 105 18.20 20.42 9.43
N GLY A 106 16.88 20.21 9.35
CA GLY A 106 16.01 20.91 8.39
C GLY A 106 14.81 21.54 9.09
N THR A 107 14.83 22.85 9.26
CA THR A 107 13.67 23.63 9.73
C THR A 107 12.65 23.76 8.60
N PHE A 108 11.49 23.11 8.71
CA PHE A 108 10.36 23.37 7.82
C PHE A 108 9.52 24.54 8.38
N PRO A 109 9.23 25.59 7.59
CA PRO A 109 8.37 26.67 8.06
C PRO A 109 6.94 26.17 8.23
N ARG A 110 6.38 26.43 9.42
CA ARG A 110 4.99 26.19 9.79
C ARG A 110 4.13 27.27 9.14
N THR A 111 3.34 26.91 8.13
CA THR A 111 2.28 27.80 7.63
C THR A 111 1.07 27.67 8.55
N GLU A 112 0.84 28.68 9.38
CA GLU A 112 -0.43 28.86 10.08
C GLU A 112 -1.44 29.46 9.08
N ILE A 113 -2.62 28.83 8.98
CA ILE A 113 -3.75 29.31 8.18
C ILE A 113 -4.69 30.00 9.18
N LEU A 114 -5.00 31.28 8.92
CA LEU A 114 -6.09 32.03 9.55
C LEU A 114 -7.45 31.50 9.09
#